data_AF-A0A7J4AWA9-F1
#
_entry.id   AF-A0A7J4AWA9-F1
#
_cell.length_a   1.000
_cell.length_b   1.000
_cell.length_c   1.000
_cell.angle_alpha   90.00
_cell.angle_beta   90.00
_cell.angle_gamma   90.00
#
_symmetry.space_group_name_H-M   'P 1'
#
loop_
_entity.id
_entity.type
_entity.pdbx_description
1 polymer ?
#
loop_
_entity_poly.entity_id
_entity_poly.type
_entity_poly.pdbx_seq_one_letter_code
_entity_poly.pdbx_strand_id
1 'polypeptide(L)'
;MSVTKKISKSLQTAIAHLKNSTNALDKGDENSFADGVWHLAAELEYILFLFSVTIQHEGESVKWKPNPEVKSLETESMLANVQSLLGDAEKFLIEGNLHEAYRSAYAARHYTLKIQEDLAKKKREAFKRKQ
;
A
#
# COMPACT_ATOMS: atom_id res chain seq x y z
N MET A 1 19.61 -0.42 14.12
CA MET A 1 18.56 -1.39 13.73
C MET A 1 18.88 -1.90 12.33
N SER A 2 18.75 -3.21 12.07
CA SER A 2 18.88 -3.75 10.71
C SER A 2 17.76 -3.20 9.81
N VAL A 3 18.01 -3.12 8.50
CA VAL A 3 17.02 -2.61 7.54
C VAL A 3 15.76 -3.47 7.53
N THR A 4 15.90 -4.79 7.61
CA THR A 4 14.78 -5.73 7.75
C THR A 4 13.88 -5.46 8.96
N LYS A 5 14.44 -5.06 10.11
CA LYS A 5 13.64 -4.65 11.28
C LYS A 5 12.87 -3.36 11.02
N LYS A 6 13.43 -2.42 10.25
CA LYS A 6 12.73 -1.19 9.85
C LYS A 6 11.58 -1.50 8.90
N ILE A 7 11.81 -2.37 7.90
CA ILE A 7 10.78 -2.83 6.96
C ILE A 7 9.64 -3.49 7.72
N SER A 8 9.94 -4.44 8.62
CA SER A 8 8.94 -5.12 9.44
C SER A 8 8.12 -4.14 10.28
N LYS A 9 8.76 -3.17 10.95
CA LYS A 9 8.06 -2.15 11.72
C LYS A 9 7.12 -1.31 10.85
N SER A 10 7.59 -0.85 9.69
CA SER A 10 6.74 -0.07 8.78
C SER A 10 5.60 -0.88 8.17
N LEU A 11 5.79 -2.17 7.89
CA LEU A 11 4.70 -3.06 7.46
C LEU A 11 3.60 -3.14 8.54
N GLN A 12 3.98 -3.28 9.81
CA GLN A 12 3.02 -3.29 10.92
C GLN A 12 2.29 -1.95 11.03
N THR A 13 2.99 -0.83 10.87
CA THR A 13 2.38 0.50 10.86
C THR A 13 1.43 0.70 9.67
N ALA A 14 1.81 0.23 8.47
CA ALA A 14 0.96 0.22 7.28
C ALA A 14 -0.33 -0.59 7.51
N ILE A 15 -0.22 -1.80 8.06
CA ILE A 15 -1.37 -2.66 8.39
C ILE A 15 -2.29 -1.96 9.41
N ALA A 16 -1.72 -1.28 10.41
CA ALA A 16 -2.51 -0.51 11.38
C ALA A 16 -3.26 0.65 10.72
N HIS A 17 -2.62 1.41 9.83
CA HIS A 17 -3.28 2.47 9.07
C HIS A 17 -4.38 1.92 8.15
N LEU A 18 -4.13 0.80 7.47
CA LEU A 18 -5.15 0.13 6.65
C LEU A 18 -6.37 -0.23 7.49
N LYS A 19 -6.18 -0.93 8.61
CA LYS A 19 -7.27 -1.33 9.51
C LYS A 19 -8.05 -0.13 10.02
N ASN A 20 -7.37 0.95 10.41
CA ASN A 20 -8.02 2.17 10.87
C ASN A 20 -8.82 2.85 9.74
N SER A 21 -8.29 2.82 8.52
CA SER A 21 -8.96 3.37 7.33
C SER A 21 -10.22 2.58 7.01
N THR A 22 -10.15 1.25 6.96
CA THR A 22 -11.32 0.39 6.73
C THR A 22 -12.40 0.63 7.78
N ASN A 23 -12.03 0.68 9.06
CA ASN A 23 -12.98 1.00 10.13
C ASN A 23 -13.62 2.39 9.99
N ALA A 24 -12.89 3.39 9.48
CA ALA A 24 -13.42 4.73 9.23
C ALA A 24 -14.38 4.72 8.04
N LEU A 25 -14.08 3.96 6.98
CA LEU A 25 -14.96 3.76 5.84
C LEU A 25 -16.29 3.14 6.27
N ASP A 26 -16.26 2.07 7.07
CA ASP A 26 -17.46 1.40 7.60
C ASP A 26 -18.36 2.34 8.44
N LYS A 27 -17.74 3.33 9.09
CA LYS A 27 -18.44 4.35 9.88
C LYS A 27 -18.91 5.56 9.06
N GLY A 28 -18.59 5.60 7.77
CA GLY A 28 -18.87 6.73 6.88
C GLY A 28 -18.02 7.99 7.16
N ASP A 29 -16.92 7.87 7.91
CA ASP A 29 -16.00 8.97 8.17
C ASP A 29 -15.00 9.13 7.03
N GLU A 30 -15.41 9.86 5.99
CA GLU A 30 -14.62 10.04 4.76
C GLU A 30 -13.27 10.74 5.00
N ASN A 31 -13.17 11.64 5.99
CA ASN A 31 -11.92 12.36 6.26
C ASN A 31 -10.90 11.44 6.92
N SER A 32 -11.29 10.73 7.98
CA SER A 32 -10.42 9.76 8.65
C SER A 32 -10.04 8.60 7.73
N PHE A 33 -10.96 8.17 6.85
CA PHE A 33 -10.65 7.20 5.81
C PHE A 33 -9.54 7.71 4.88
N ALA A 34 -9.70 8.92 4.33
CA ALA A 34 -8.72 9.50 3.43
C ALA A 34 -7.35 9.67 4.08
N ASP A 35 -7.30 10.23 5.30
CA ASP A 35 -6.06 10.43 6.05
C ASP A 35 -5.33 9.12 6.33
N GLY A 36 -6.07 8.08 6.72
CA GLY A 36 -5.50 6.75 6.93
C GLY A 36 -4.90 6.14 5.65
N VAL A 37 -5.56 6.32 4.50
CA VAL A 37 -5.04 5.89 3.19
C VAL A 37 -3.77 6.67 2.81
N TRP A 38 -3.68 7.97 3.14
CA TRP A 38 -2.45 8.76 2.94
C TRP A 38 -1.28 8.26 3.77
N HIS A 39 -1.51 7.96 5.05
CA HIS A 39 -0.47 7.41 5.91
C HIS A 39 -0.04 6.00 5.49
N LEU A 40 -0.98 5.15 5.08
CA LEU A 40 -0.69 3.84 4.51
C LEU A 40 0.23 3.94 3.27
N ALA A 41 -0.06 4.85 2.35
CA ALA A 41 0.78 5.05 1.17
C ALA A 41 2.18 5.54 1.52
N ALA A 42 2.30 6.45 2.49
CA ALA A 42 3.59 6.95 2.95
C ALA A 42 4.47 5.83 3.54
N GLU A 43 3.90 4.96 4.37
CA GLU A 43 4.63 3.79 4.89
C GLU A 43 5.04 2.84 3.77
N LEU A 44 4.17 2.59 2.78
CA LEU A 44 4.49 1.76 1.61
C LEU A 44 5.66 2.32 0.79
N GLU A 45 5.68 3.63 0.51
CA GLU A 45 6.80 4.27 -0.19
C GLU A 45 8.10 4.14 0.60
N TYR A 46 8.04 4.31 1.93
CA TYR A 46 9.21 4.12 2.78
C TYR A 46 9.70 2.66 2.79
N ILE A 47 8.79 1.67 2.87
CA ILE A 47 9.10 0.25 2.76
C ILE A 47 9.80 -0.06 1.43
N LEU A 48 9.26 0.43 0.31
CA LEU A 48 9.82 0.22 -1.02
C LEU A 48 11.21 0.87 -1.17
N PHE A 49 11.42 2.04 -0.58
CA PHE A 49 12.74 2.66 -0.50
C PHE A 49 13.73 1.78 0.30
N LEU A 50 13.32 1.23 1.44
CA LEU A 50 14.19 0.34 2.23
C LEU A 50 14.53 -0.94 1.46
N PHE A 51 13.58 -1.51 0.72
CA PHE A 51 13.84 -2.65 -0.15
C PHE A 51 14.83 -2.29 -1.26
N SER A 52 14.67 -1.13 -1.91
CA SER A 52 15.53 -0.73 -3.03
C SER A 52 16.99 -0.52 -2.63
N VAL A 53 17.28 -0.17 -1.38
CA VAL A 53 18.66 -0.09 -0.85
C VAL A 53 19.17 -1.42 -0.30
N THR A 54 18.30 -2.41 -0.09
CA THR A 54 18.68 -3.74 0.44
C THR A 54 18.90 -4.75 -0.69
N ILE A 55 18.13 -4.68 -1.76
CA ILE A 55 18.08 -5.67 -2.86
C ILE A 55 19.15 -5.42 -3.95
N GLN A 56 20.00 -4.38 -3.82
CA GLN A 56 20.93 -3.92 -4.88
C GLN A 56 22.00 -4.93 -5.36
N HIS A 57 22.07 -6.14 -4.78
CA HIS A 57 23.21 -7.04 -4.94
C HIS A 57 22.96 -8.39 -5.65
N GLU A 58 21.73 -8.72 -6.04
CA GLU A 58 21.45 -9.94 -6.81
C GLU A 58 21.13 -9.58 -8.26
N GLY A 59 22.13 -9.86 -9.11
CA GLY A 59 22.01 -9.76 -10.56
C GLY A 59 20.84 -10.58 -11.07
N GLU A 60 20.25 -10.09 -12.15
CA GLU A 60 19.09 -10.66 -12.84
C GLU A 60 17.74 -10.33 -12.18
N SER A 61 17.36 -9.05 -12.27
CA SER A 61 15.95 -8.68 -12.24
C SER A 61 15.25 -9.32 -13.44
N VAL A 62 14.73 -10.53 -13.23
CA VAL A 62 13.71 -11.17 -14.06
C VAL A 62 12.71 -10.11 -14.49
N LYS A 63 12.40 -10.07 -15.79
CA LYS A 63 11.45 -9.19 -16.49
C LYS A 63 10.09 -9.13 -15.78
N TRP A 64 10.00 -8.44 -14.66
CA TRP A 64 8.78 -8.27 -13.89
C TRP A 64 8.01 -7.11 -14.48
N LYS A 65 6.79 -7.35 -14.99
CA LYS A 65 5.89 -6.28 -15.40
C LYS A 65 5.32 -5.65 -14.14
N PRO A 66 5.63 -4.37 -13.84
CA PRO A 66 5.34 -3.80 -12.53
C PRO A 66 3.85 -3.59 -12.28
N ASN A 67 3.04 -3.32 -13.31
CA ASN A 67 1.68 -2.85 -13.08
C ASN A 67 0.67 -3.99 -13.12
N PRO A 68 0.12 -4.45 -11.98
CA PRO A 68 -1.15 -5.15 -12.02
C PRO A 68 -2.18 -4.22 -12.69
N GLU A 69 -2.95 -4.76 -13.64
CA GLU A 69 -4.11 -4.03 -14.18
C GLU A 69 -5.12 -3.87 -13.05
N VAL A 70 -5.05 -2.74 -12.34
CA VAL A 70 -6.08 -2.36 -11.38
C VAL A 70 -7.29 -1.92 -12.20
N LYS A 71 -8.16 -2.89 -12.52
CA LYS A 71 -9.49 -2.63 -13.09
C LYS A 71 -10.26 -1.70 -12.15
N SER A 72 -11.37 -1.12 -12.62
CA SER A 72 -12.28 -0.33 -11.78
C SER A 72 -12.97 -1.21 -10.74
N LEU A 73 -12.21 -1.56 -9.70
CA LEU A 73 -12.66 -2.26 -8.53
C LEU A 73 -13.29 -1.25 -7.58
N GLU A 74 -14.26 -1.70 -6.80
CA GLU A 74 -14.79 -0.92 -5.69
C GLU A 74 -13.72 -0.72 -4.63
N THR A 75 -13.78 0.40 -3.89
CA THR A 75 -12.80 0.76 -2.86
C THR A 75 -12.60 -0.35 -1.84
N GLU A 76 -13.67 -1.01 -1.39
CA GLU A 76 -13.61 -2.13 -0.44
C GLU A 76 -12.84 -3.33 -0.99
N SER A 77 -13.07 -3.68 -2.25
CA SER A 77 -12.32 -4.75 -2.94
C SER A 77 -10.83 -4.40 -3.06
N MET A 78 -10.50 -3.13 -3.33
CA MET A 78 -9.10 -2.68 -3.36
C MET A 78 -8.45 -2.74 -1.97
N LEU A 79 -9.16 -2.34 -0.91
CA LEU A 79 -8.65 -2.44 0.47
C LEU A 79 -8.39 -3.89 0.88
N ALA A 80 -9.28 -4.82 0.51
CA ALA A 80 -9.08 -6.25 0.76
C ALA A 80 -7.83 -6.79 0.04
N ASN A 81 -7.60 -6.39 -1.22
CA ASN A 81 -6.38 -6.74 -1.95
C ASN A 81 -5.13 -6.19 -1.26
N VAL A 82 -5.16 -4.93 -0.81
CA VAL A 82 -4.05 -4.33 -0.06
C VAL A 82 -3.79 -5.11 1.22
N GLN A 83 -4.83 -5.52 1.94
CA GLN A 83 -4.69 -6.30 3.17
C GLN A 83 -4.01 -7.65 2.92
N SER A 84 -4.45 -8.39 1.90
CA SER A 84 -3.82 -9.67 1.52
C SER A 84 -2.34 -9.47 1.18
N LEU A 85 -2.03 -8.47 0.35
CA LEU A 85 -0.68 -8.21 -0.12
C LEU A 85 0.27 -7.76 1.00
N LEU A 86 -0.21 -6.98 1.97
CA LEU A 86 0.58 -6.64 3.15
C LEU A 86 0.86 -7.87 4.03
N GLY A 87 -0.12 -8.77 4.17
CA GLY A 87 0.07 -10.05 4.86
C GLY A 87 1.10 -10.94 4.16
N ASP A 88 1.04 -11.03 2.83
CA ASP A 88 2.02 -11.75 2.03
C ASP A 88 3.42 -11.13 2.16
N ALA A 89 3.53 -9.80 2.12
CA ALA A 89 4.79 -9.10 2.28
C ALA A 89 5.44 -9.37 3.66
N GLU A 90 4.64 -9.36 4.73
CA GLU A 90 5.11 -9.70 6.07
C GLU A 90 5.58 -11.17 6.15
N LYS A 91 4.79 -12.10 5.60
CA LYS A 91 5.14 -13.51 5.54
C LYS A 91 6.46 -13.75 4.79
N PHE A 92 6.61 -13.21 3.59
CA PHE A 92 7.83 -13.36 2.79
C PHE A 92 9.05 -12.73 3.47
N LEU A 93 8.87 -11.62 4.17
CA LEU A 93 9.94 -10.99 4.94
C LEU A 93 10.44 -11.91 6.08
N ILE A 94 9.52 -12.59 6.78
CA ILE A 94 9.86 -13.57 7.84
C ILE A 94 10.59 -14.78 7.26
N GLU A 95 10.17 -15.26 6.09
CA GLU A 95 10.80 -16.37 5.37
C GLU A 95 12.17 -15.99 4.76
N GLY A 96 12.57 -14.72 4.83
CA GLY A 96 13.81 -14.21 4.24
C GLY A 96 13.74 -13.98 2.73
N ASN A 97 12.57 -14.12 2.11
CA ASN A 97 12.37 -13.92 0.68
C ASN A 97 12.10 -12.43 0.37
N LEU A 98 13.18 -11.64 0.34
CA LEU A 98 13.09 -10.18 0.17
C LEU A 98 12.50 -9.75 -1.18
N HIS A 99 12.71 -10.52 -2.24
CA HIS A 99 12.17 -10.21 -3.57
C HIS A 99 10.66 -10.35 -3.63
N GLU A 100 10.10 -11.44 -3.07
CA GLU A 100 8.65 -11.61 -3.02
C GLU A 100 8.00 -10.63 -2.04
N ALA A 101 8.66 -10.34 -0.91
CA ALA A 101 8.20 -9.30 0.02
C ALA A 101 8.11 -7.93 -0.67
N TYR A 102 9.12 -7.57 -1.47
CA TYR A 102 9.13 -6.36 -2.28
C TYR A 102 7.99 -6.35 -3.32
N ARG A 103 7.80 -7.45 -4.06
CA ARG A 103 6.74 -7.56 -5.09
C ARG A 103 5.36 -7.37 -4.50
N SER A 104 5.08 -8.00 -3.35
CA SER A 104 3.80 -7.84 -2.64
C SER A 104 3.59 -6.41 -2.15
N ALA A 105 4.60 -5.79 -1.53
CA ALA A 105 4.51 -4.39 -1.11
C ALA A 105 4.32 -3.43 -2.30
N TYR A 106 4.99 -3.70 -3.43
CA TYR A 106 4.87 -2.91 -4.66
C TYR A 106 3.45 -2.99 -5.24
N ALA A 107 2.87 -4.19 -5.27
CA ALA A 107 1.48 -4.37 -5.70
C ALA A 107 0.50 -3.66 -4.76
N ALA A 108 0.69 -3.76 -3.43
CA ALA A 108 -0.14 -3.08 -2.44
C ALA A 108 -0.14 -1.56 -2.64
N ARG A 109 1.03 -0.99 -2.97
CA ARG A 109 1.18 0.43 -3.30
C ARG A 109 0.36 0.85 -4.52
N HIS A 110 0.23 0.01 -5.54
CA HIS A 110 -0.56 0.33 -6.74
C HIS A 110 -2.06 0.44 -6.43
N TYR A 111 -2.61 -0.50 -5.68
CA TYR A 111 -4.00 -0.43 -5.23
C TYR A 111 -4.23 0.80 -4.33
N THR A 112 -3.29 1.08 -3.43
CA THR A 112 -3.39 2.24 -2.52
C THR A 112 -3.41 3.56 -3.29
N LEU A 113 -2.51 3.73 -4.27
CA LEU A 113 -2.52 4.92 -5.12
C LEU A 113 -3.81 5.07 -5.91
N LYS A 114 -4.36 3.96 -6.40
CA LYS A 114 -5.64 3.99 -7.12
C LYS A 114 -6.78 4.52 -6.23
N ILE A 115 -6.84 4.08 -4.97
CA ILE A 115 -7.79 4.60 -3.98
C ILE A 115 -7.58 6.10 -3.76
N GLN A 116 -6.33 6.56 -3.61
CA GLN A 116 -6.02 7.99 -3.44
C GLN A 116 -6.46 8.84 -4.64
N GLU A 117 -6.25 8.35 -5.86
CA GLU A 117 -6.69 9.03 -7.08
C GLU A 117 -8.21 9.21 -7.09
N ASP A 118 -8.96 8.16 -6.74
CA ASP A 118 -10.42 8.19 -6.76
C ASP A 118 -10.97 9.10 -5.66
N LEU A 119 -10.34 9.11 -4.47
CA LEU A 119 -10.63 10.08 -3.41
C LEU A 119 -10.38 11.53 -3.86
N ALA A 120 -9.24 11.79 -4.51
CA ALA A 120 -8.90 13.11 -5.01
C ALA A 120 -9.86 13.59 -6.10
N LYS A 121 -10.30 12.68 -7.00
CA LYS A 121 -11.33 12.97 -8.01
C LYS A 121 -12.66 13.33 -7.36
N LYS A 122 -13.16 12.50 -6.44
CA LYS A 122 -14.41 12.75 -5.70
C LYS A 122 -14.39 14.11 -4.99
N LYS A 123 -13.29 14.45 -4.31
CA LYS A 123 -13.11 15.74 -3.65
C LYS A 123 -13.16 16.90 -4.65
N ARG A 124 -12.46 16.82 -5.78
CA ARG A 124 -12.47 17.85 -6.84
C ARG A 124 -13.87 18.07 -7.42
N GLU A 125 -14.61 17.00 -7.69
CA GLU A 125 -15.98 17.09 -8.22
C GLU A 125 -16.94 17.73 -7.21
N ALA A 126 -16.84 17.37 -5.93
CA ALA A 126 -17.64 17.98 -4.87
C ALA A 126 -17.37 19.49 -4.74
N PHE A 127 -16.12 19.94 -4.91
CA PHE A 127 -15.80 21.38 -4.93
C PHE A 127 -16.41 22.09 -6.14
N LYS A 128 -16.35 21.49 -7.34
CA LYS A 128 -16.94 22.08 -8.55
C LYS A 128 -18.46 22.25 -8.46
N ARG A 129 -19.16 21.35 -7.78
CA ARG A 129 -20.63 21.43 -7.59
C ARG A 129 -21.07 22.48 -6.58
N LYS A 130 -20.14 22.99 -5.77
CA LYS A 130 -20.39 24.00 -4.73
C LYS A 130 -20.05 25.43 -5.19
N GLN A 131 -19.44 25.58 -6.36
CA GLN A 131 -19.26 26.86 -7.06
C GLN A 131 -20.43 27.09 -8.02
#